data_AF-A0A832ZSX0-F1
#
_entry.id   AF-A0A832ZSX0-F1
#
_cell.length_a   1.000
_cell.length_b   1.000
_cell.length_c   1.000
_cell.angle_alpha   90.00
_cell.angle_beta   90.00
_cell.angle_gamma   90.00
#
_symmetry.space_group_name_H-M   'P 1'
#
loop_
_entity.id
_entity.type
_entity.pdbx_description
1 polymer ?
#
loop_
_entity_poly.entity_id
_entity_poly.type
_entity_poly.pdbx_seq_one_letter_code
_entity_poly.pdbx_strand_id
1 'polypeptide(L)'
;MSGEAAKVYTGLILGYRLGSNTQYENQVLIRVDGITDSNKAAQLIGWRVLYRDNKGNEYHGKIVRIHGNKGVVIAVFKPNLPGQARGGNVYIYPRGVQLVFETQ
;
A
#
# COMPACT_ATOMS: atom_id res chain seq x y z
N MET A 1 -4.55 29.55 -5.46
CA MET A 1 -3.85 28.40 -4.87
C MET A 1 -4.65 27.17 -5.26
N SER A 2 -4.29 26.59 -6.41
CA SER A 2 -5.02 25.54 -7.08
C SER A 2 -5.05 24.32 -6.17
N GLY A 3 -6.24 23.97 -5.66
CA GLY A 3 -6.44 22.74 -4.89
C GLY A 3 -6.22 21.55 -5.81
N GLU A 4 -4.97 21.12 -5.95
CA GLU A 4 -4.63 19.93 -6.69
C GLU A 4 -5.19 18.75 -5.90
N ALA A 5 -6.24 18.12 -6.41
CA ALA A 5 -6.84 16.94 -5.81
C ALA A 5 -5.70 15.95 -5.52
N ALA A 6 -5.54 15.59 -4.25
CA ALA A 6 -4.46 14.71 -3.83
C ALA A 6 -4.51 13.44 -4.69
N LYS A 7 -3.42 13.14 -5.41
CA LYS A 7 -3.31 11.90 -6.19
C LYS A 7 -3.41 10.72 -5.24
N VAL A 8 -4.51 9.97 -5.34
CA VAL A 8 -4.69 8.71 -4.64
C VAL A 8 -4.49 7.60 -5.65
N TYR A 9 -3.61 6.65 -5.33
CA TYR A 9 -3.42 5.45 -6.12
C TYR A 9 -4.13 4.28 -5.46
N THR A 10 -4.65 3.37 -6.26
CA THR A 10 -5.14 2.08 -5.80
C THR A 10 -4.08 1.01 -6.06
N GLY A 11 -4.11 -0.06 -5.27
CA GLY A 11 -3.20 -1.18 -5.45
C GLY A 11 -3.78 -2.49 -4.95
N LEU A 12 -3.10 -3.58 -5.28
CA LEU A 12 -3.46 -4.94 -4.89
C LEU A 12 -2.36 -5.53 -4.00
N ILE A 13 -2.75 -6.08 -2.86
CA ILE A 13 -1.84 -6.83 -1.98
C ILE A 13 -1.54 -8.18 -2.63
N LEU A 14 -0.30 -8.40 -3.03
CA LEU A 14 0.15 -9.69 -3.56
C LEU A 14 0.35 -10.73 -2.45
N GLY A 15 0.79 -10.27 -1.27
CA GLY A 15 1.06 -11.07 -0.09
C GLY A 15 2.24 -10.52 0.72
N TYR A 16 2.73 -11.32 1.66
CA TYR A 16 3.89 -11.00 2.48
C TYR A 16 5.20 -11.33 1.77
N ARG A 17 6.28 -10.70 2.21
CA ARG A 17 7.61 -11.10 1.77
C ARG A 17 7.94 -12.45 2.40
N LEU A 18 8.11 -13.45 1.54
CA LEU A 18 8.53 -14.79 1.89
C LEU A 18 10.03 -14.93 1.64
N GLY A 19 10.77 -15.44 2.63
CA GLY A 19 12.08 -16.05 2.45
C GLY A 19 11.96 -17.57 2.45
N SER A 20 13.07 -18.29 2.23
CA SER A 20 13.05 -19.75 2.08
C SER A 20 12.45 -20.51 3.27
N ASN A 21 12.56 -19.99 4.49
CA ASN A 21 11.99 -20.58 5.72
C ASN A 21 11.41 -19.52 6.68
N THR A 22 11.20 -18.28 6.22
CA THR A 22 10.81 -17.17 7.11
C THR A 22 9.83 -16.25 6.42
N GLN A 23 8.70 -15.99 7.06
CA GLN A 23 7.75 -14.99 6.61
C GLN A 23 8.01 -13.66 7.31
N TYR A 24 8.22 -12.61 6.53
CA TYR A 24 8.31 -11.24 7.05
C TYR A 24 6.91 -10.64 7.05
N GLU A 25 6.14 -10.92 8.10
CA GLU A 25 4.75 -10.45 8.28
C GLU A 25 4.61 -8.92 8.29
N ASN A 26 5.69 -8.22 8.63
CA ASN A 26 5.74 -6.76 8.62
C ASN A 26 5.96 -6.17 7.23
N GLN A 27 6.33 -6.96 6.22
CA GLN A 27 6.65 -6.50 4.87
C GLN A 27 5.64 -7.06 3.87
N VAL A 28 4.82 -6.18 3.33
CA VAL A 28 3.74 -6.53 2.41
C VAL A 28 4.09 -6.06 1.00
N LEU A 29 3.98 -6.95 0.02
CA LEU A 29 4.14 -6.63 -1.39
C LEU A 29 2.81 -6.11 -1.94
N ILE A 30 2.85 -4.93 -2.53
CA ILE A 30 1.71 -4.25 -3.11
C ILE A 30 2.04 -3.93 -4.55
N ARG A 31 1.19 -4.37 -5.48
CA ARG A 31 1.23 -3.90 -6.86
C ARG A 31 0.39 -2.64 -6.94
N VAL A 32 0.98 -1.55 -7.40
CA VAL A 32 0.23 -0.29 -7.60
C VAL A 32 -0.40 -0.32 -8.98
N ASP A 33 -1.70 0.00 -9.06
CA ASP A 33 -2.40 0.06 -10.33
C ASP A 33 -1.99 1.31 -11.13
N GLY A 34 -1.85 1.17 -12.45
CA GLY A 34 -1.38 2.25 -13.34
C GLY A 34 0.13 2.57 -13.26
N ILE A 35 0.89 1.92 -12.38
CA ILE A 35 2.36 2.06 -12.31
C ILE A 35 3.03 0.76 -12.74
N THR A 36 3.67 0.79 -13.90
CA THR A 36 4.51 -0.31 -14.39
C THR A 36 6.00 -0.01 -14.25
N ASP A 37 6.36 1.26 -14.08
CA ASP A 37 7.74 1.74 -14.04
C ASP A 37 8.28 1.84 -12.61
N SER A 38 9.51 1.40 -12.40
CA SER A 38 10.18 1.44 -11.09
C SER A 38 10.48 2.86 -10.62
N ASN A 39 10.74 3.82 -11.53
CA ASN A 39 11.00 5.20 -11.14
C ASN A 39 9.73 5.87 -10.61
N LYS A 40 8.60 5.63 -11.26
CA LYS A 40 7.29 6.11 -10.77
C LYS A 40 6.94 5.47 -9.42
N ALA A 41 7.21 4.17 -9.25
CA ALA A 41 7.02 3.51 -7.96
C ALA A 41 7.93 4.07 -6.86
N ALA A 42 9.15 4.52 -7.21
CA ALA A 42 10.09 5.11 -6.25
C ALA A 42 9.59 6.47 -5.71
N GLN A 43 8.82 7.23 -6.49
CA GLN A 43 8.21 8.48 -6.03
C GLN A 43 7.16 8.26 -4.92
N LEU A 44 6.61 7.04 -4.82
CA LEU A 44 5.67 6.66 -3.78
C LEU A 44 6.33 6.27 -2.46
N ILE A 45 7.67 6.21 -2.40
CA ILE A 45 8.38 5.91 -1.16
C ILE A 45 8.07 6.98 -0.11
N GLY A 46 7.69 6.56 1.10
CA GLY A 46 7.29 7.45 2.19
C GLY A 46 5.81 7.85 2.17
N TRP A 47 5.05 7.48 1.14
CA TRP A 47 3.60 7.67 1.11
C TRP A 47 2.91 6.72 2.10
N ARG A 48 1.72 7.12 2.53
CA ARG A 48 0.89 6.32 3.42
C ARG A 48 0.05 5.35 2.62
N VAL A 49 -0.18 4.19 3.21
CA VAL A 49 -1.02 3.14 2.66
C VAL A 49 -2.13 2.85 3.65
N LEU A 50 -3.33 2.68 3.14
CA LEU A 50 -4.48 2.20 3.90
C LEU A 50 -4.98 0.92 3.26
N TYR A 51 -5.10 -0.10 4.09
CA TYR A 51 -5.84 -1.32 3.77
C TYR A 51 -7.12 -1.32 4.60
N ARG A 52 -8.26 -1.63 3.97
CA ARG A 52 -9.55 -1.80 4.66
C ARG A 52 -10.00 -3.23 4.48
N ASP A 53 -10.24 -3.90 5.59
CA ASP A 53 -10.81 -5.24 5.59
C ASP A 53 -12.34 -5.19 5.39
N ASN A 54 -12.94 -6.30 4.94
CA ASN A 54 -14.39 -6.41 4.78
C ASN A 54 -15.16 -6.17 6.09
N LYS A 55 -14.52 -6.36 7.24
CA LYS A 55 -15.09 -6.08 8.56
C LYS A 55 -15.02 -4.61 8.98
N GLY A 56 -14.51 -3.73 8.11
CA GLY A 56 -14.35 -2.30 8.40
C GLY A 56 -13.09 -1.96 9.19
N ASN A 57 -12.19 -2.92 9.44
CA ASN A 57 -10.92 -2.66 10.09
C ASN A 57 -9.97 -1.92 9.15
N GLU A 58 -9.33 -0.87 9.67
CA GLU A 58 -8.40 -0.02 8.93
C GLU A 58 -6.96 -0.30 9.38
N TYR A 59 -6.10 -0.58 8.42
CA TYR A 59 -4.69 -0.85 8.66
C TYR A 59 -3.85 0.20 7.94
N HIS A 60 -3.12 0.97 8.72
CA HIS A 60 -2.25 2.01 8.20
C HIS A 60 -0.83 1.48 8.05
N GLY A 61 -0.24 1.78 6.90
CA GLY A 61 1.13 1.47 6.57
C GLY A 61 1.83 2.62 5.89
N LYS A 62 3.10 2.39 5.60
CA LYS A 62 3.92 3.29 4.79
C LYS A 62 4.71 2.49 3.76
N ILE A 63 4.91 3.07 2.59
CA ILE A 63 5.78 2.50 1.57
C ILE A 63 7.22 2.76 1.98
N VAL A 64 8.03 1.70 2.05
CA VAL A 64 9.43 1.80 2.48
C VAL A 64 10.43 1.61 1.34
N ARG A 65 10.09 0.79 0.34
CA ARG A 65 10.98 0.51 -0.79
C ARG A 65 10.21 -0.03 -1.99
N ILE A 66 10.79 0.08 -3.17
CA ILE A 66 10.32 -0.63 -4.37
C ILE A 66 10.79 -2.08 -4.39
N HIS A 67 10.08 -2.93 -5.12
CA HIS A 67 10.39 -4.34 -5.31
C HIS A 67 10.37 -4.70 -6.80
N GLY A 68 11.56 -5.01 -7.34
CA GLY A 68 11.73 -5.33 -8.76
C GLY A 68 11.35 -4.16 -9.68
N ASN A 69 11.05 -4.50 -10.94
CA ASN A 69 10.83 -3.52 -12.01
C ASN A 69 9.37 -3.46 -12.50
N LYS A 70 8.43 -4.14 -11.84
CA LYS A 70 7.01 -4.25 -12.28
C LYS A 70 6.07 -3.33 -11.48
N GLY A 71 6.56 -2.18 -11.03
CA GLY A 71 5.75 -1.26 -10.20
C GLY A 71 5.23 -1.86 -8.89
N VAL A 72 5.94 -2.86 -8.34
CA VAL A 72 5.61 -3.44 -7.03
C VAL A 72 6.37 -2.67 -5.96
N VAL A 73 5.69 -2.37 -4.87
CA VAL A 73 6.26 -1.68 -3.71
C VAL A 73 6.14 -2.58 -2.48
N ILE A 74 7.04 -2.38 -1.53
CA ILE A 74 6.97 -2.98 -0.20
C ILE A 74 6.50 -1.91 0.76
N ALA A 75 5.39 -2.19 1.43
CA ALA A 75 4.86 -1.41 2.52
C ALA A 75 5.03 -2.13 3.86
N VAL A 76 5.21 -1.34 4.91
CA VAL A 76 5.22 -1.81 6.30
C VAL A 76 3.99 -1.26 6.99
N PHE A 77 3.18 -2.17 7.53
CA PHE A 77 1.94 -1.85 8.25
C PHE A 77 2.15 -1.96 9.76
N LYS A 78 1.41 -1.15 10.52
CA LYS A 78 1.33 -1.24 11.99
C LYS A 78 -0.12 -0.99 12.40
N PRO A 79 -0.84 -1.99 12.94
CA PRO A 79 -0.42 -3.38 13.19
C PRO A 79 -0.16 -4.19 11.91
N ASN A 80 0.45 -5.37 12.04
CA ASN A 80 0.67 -6.27 10.90
C ASN A 80 -0.66 -6.68 10.26
N LEU A 81 -0.65 -6.89 8.95
CA LEU A 81 -1.85 -7.32 8.24
C LEU A 81 -2.18 -8.78 8.60
N PRO A 82 -3.47 -9.15 8.65
CA PRO A 82 -3.87 -10.54 8.82
C PRO A 82 -3.62 -11.33 7.52
N GLY A 83 -3.39 -12.64 7.61
CA GLY A 83 -3.14 -13.49 6.42
C GLY A 83 -4.23 -13.41 5.33
N GLN A 84 -5.46 -13.09 5.74
CA GLN A 84 -6.62 -12.86 4.87
C GLN A 84 -6.54 -11.59 4.00
N ALA A 85 -5.59 -10.69 4.27
CA ALA A 85 -5.41 -9.45 3.49
C ALA A 85 -4.81 -9.68 2.09
N ARG A 86 -4.40 -10.91 1.78
CA ARG A 86 -3.87 -11.26 0.45
C ARG A 86 -4.97 -11.12 -0.61
N GLY A 87 -4.67 -10.40 -1.69
CA GLY A 87 -5.64 -10.06 -2.73
C GLY A 87 -6.54 -8.87 -2.37
N GLY A 88 -6.33 -8.25 -1.21
CA GLY A 88 -7.07 -7.06 -0.80
C GLY A 88 -6.64 -5.79 -1.56
N ASN A 89 -7.59 -4.88 -1.72
CA ASN A 89 -7.36 -3.55 -2.29
C ASN A 89 -6.77 -2.61 -1.24
N VAL A 90 -5.83 -1.78 -1.67
CA VAL A 90 -5.21 -0.75 -0.84
C VAL A 90 -5.28 0.61 -1.51
N TYR A 91 -5.28 1.64 -0.67
CA TYR A 91 -5.25 3.04 -1.08
C TYR A 91 -3.91 3.65 -0.66
N ILE A 92 -3.24 4.29 -1.59
CA ILE A 92 -1.93 4.93 -1.41
C ILE A 92 -2.13 6.43 -1.58
N TYR A 93 -1.72 7.20 -0.57
CA TYR A 93 -1.96 8.64 -0.50
C TYR A 93 -0.75 9.37 0.09
N PRO A 94 -0.52 10.64 -0.31
CA PRO A 94 0.63 11.38 0.17
C PRO A 94 0.49 11.73 1.66
N ARG A 95 1.63 11.96 2.31
CA ARG A 95 1.67 12.36 3.72
C ARG A 95 0.95 13.70 3.88
N GLY A 96 0.07 13.80 4.88
CA GLY A 96 -0.70 15.01 5.16
C GLY A 96 -2.11 15.01 4.57
N VAL A 97 -2.48 13.98 3.80
CA VAL A 97 -3.85 13.76 3.33
C VAL A 97 -4.56 12.80 4.28
N GLN A 98 -5.79 13.13 4.65
CA GLN A 98 -6.71 12.22 5.34
C GLN A 98 -7.73 11.73 4.31
N LEU A 99 -7.79 10.41 4.13
CA LEU A 99 -8.85 9.80 3.33
C LEU A 99 -10.13 9.82 4.17
N VAL A 100 -11.10 10.61 3.75
CA VAL A 100 -12.46 10.57 4.28
C VAL A 100 -13.25 9.58 3.45
N PHE A 101 -13.58 8.43 4.04
CA PHE A 101 -14.53 7.50 3.44
C PHE A 101 -15.90 7.84 4.01
N GLU A 102 -16.75 8.48 3.20
CA GLU A 102 -18.15 8.66 3.55
C GLU A 102 -18.80 7.27 3.65
N THR A 103 -19.15 6.86 4.87
CA THR A 103 -20.01 5.69 5.06
C THR A 103 -21.41 6.10 4.66
N GLN A 104 -21.93 5.50 3.58
CA GLN A 104 -23.36 5.59 3.25
C GLN A 104 -24.22 4.92 4.32
#